data_AF-A0A7V4KD75-F1
#
_entry.id   AF-A0A7V4KD75-F1
#
_cell.length_a   1.000
_cell.length_b   1.000
_cell.length_c   1.000
_cell.angle_alpha   90.00
_cell.angle_beta   90.00
_cell.angle_gamma   90.00
#
_symmetry.space_group_name_H-M   'P 1'
#
loop_
_entity.id
_entity.type
_entity.pdbx_description
1 polymer ?
#
loop_
_entity_poly.entity_id
_entity_poly.type
_entity_poly.pdbx_seq_one_letter_code
_entity_poly.pdbx_strand_id
1 'polypeptide(L)'
;MAYSNLLKNDVLKYLDFVKKGEISLGEIPVDLSRLDKHIPQRKLIVYEILKFYLLQNYKEQAINLLITEYSSLGLKKEEAYLLAWSKFVEVKFPVVEADKVTLARALVFKVDSSFSNNPQVNDILAVLEKKINAKISVLFDRDFVGESFELAVAVGRLVEHIPENLAFTGRVEEDGKILKVENFYEKVVYCNKNNMGLISYIDVSHISEIIDFLNEREFHIPILLRFSSKPQDIEILWKKLKERVLAFSGKGGASNCNLFERIYKAQLIYSISRELSEDEFYEHIEKAYGIIRNVIDNSGIPHIAINGPAAFALGLGITLGAKDKLVVYHYQGNYIPVLDLSTEQNLRLIKTVTRFKEALQELTCEVLEHNTNKRKAILAIDLASHTLLSSVREYAKENIPDGFIIHVMPKNMEASGNIPLGDWKKIVSELFSITQIVRNDFYYDELHIFLSCPVPIAFGFGMALGDFVPGKIYNYFKGGKTKKAGYIPVLDINEILR
;
A
#
# COMPACT_ATOMS: atom_id res chain seq x y z
N MET A 1 -31.11 31.37 20.30
CA MET A 1 -31.31 30.14 21.08
C MET A 1 -29.95 29.68 21.55
N ALA A 2 -29.75 29.37 22.83
CA ALA A 2 -28.44 28.95 23.34
C ALA A 2 -28.21 27.48 23.01
N TYR A 3 -27.22 27.17 22.17
CA TYR A 3 -26.88 25.81 21.79
C TYR A 3 -25.84 25.20 22.75
N SER A 4 -25.58 25.84 23.89
CA SER A 4 -24.64 25.40 24.94
C SER A 4 -24.92 23.98 25.46
N ASN A 5 -26.18 23.55 25.54
CA ASN A 5 -26.51 22.16 25.90
C ASN A 5 -26.06 21.15 24.83
N LEU A 6 -26.18 21.50 23.54
CA LEU A 6 -25.67 20.68 22.46
C LEU A 6 -24.13 20.65 22.52
N LEU A 7 -23.49 21.81 22.69
CA LEU A 7 -22.03 21.92 22.83
C LEU A 7 -21.48 21.04 23.96
N LYS A 8 -22.17 21.04 25.11
CA LYS A 8 -21.79 20.28 26.30
C LYS A 8 -21.85 18.76 26.09
N ASN A 9 -22.84 18.30 25.33
CA ASN A 9 -23.15 16.87 25.22
C ASN A 9 -22.56 16.23 23.96
N ASP A 10 -22.44 16.98 22.87
CA ASP A 10 -21.94 16.50 21.58
C ASP A 10 -21.31 17.64 20.78
N VAL A 11 -20.05 17.94 21.11
CA VAL A 11 -19.27 19.01 20.46
C VAL A 11 -19.09 18.76 18.96
N LEU A 12 -18.99 17.51 18.51
CA LEU A 12 -18.80 17.21 17.09
C LEU A 12 -20.06 17.53 16.30
N LYS A 13 -21.24 17.14 16.82
CA LYS A 13 -22.52 17.51 16.21
C LYS A 13 -22.78 19.02 16.25
N TYR A 14 -22.39 19.68 17.34
CA TYR A 14 -22.44 21.15 17.42
C TYR A 14 -21.61 21.79 16.30
N LEU A 15 -20.36 21.34 16.11
CA LEU A 15 -19.47 21.87 15.08
C LEU A 15 -19.93 21.54 13.65
N ASP A 16 -20.61 20.40 13.45
CA ASP A 16 -21.27 20.08 12.18
C ASP A 16 -22.38 21.08 11.84
N PHE A 17 -23.22 21.46 12.82
CA PHE A 17 -24.22 22.52 12.63
C PHE A 17 -23.60 23.89 12.36
N VAL A 18 -22.46 24.21 12.99
CA VAL A 18 -21.69 25.42 12.63
C VAL A 18 -21.23 25.34 11.17
N LYS A 19 -20.67 24.21 10.76
CA LYS A 19 -20.18 24.00 9.39
C LYS A 19 -21.28 24.12 8.33
N LYS A 20 -22.51 23.73 8.68
CA LYS A 20 -23.71 23.86 7.85
C LYS A 20 -24.35 25.25 7.88
N GLY A 21 -23.85 26.16 8.71
CA GLY A 21 -24.40 27.51 8.87
C GLY A 21 -25.68 27.58 9.71
N GLU A 22 -26.06 26.48 10.38
CA GLU A 22 -27.22 26.43 11.28
C GLU A 22 -26.93 27.12 12.63
N ILE A 23 -25.66 27.12 13.03
CA ILE A 23 -25.13 27.88 14.17
C ILE A 23 -24.07 28.84 13.64
N SER A 24 -24.17 30.14 13.99
CA SER A 24 -23.18 31.11 13.51
C SER A 24 -21.83 30.91 14.22
N LEU A 25 -20.73 31.20 13.53
CA LEU A 25 -19.38 31.13 14.11
C LEU A 25 -19.22 32.00 15.38
N GLY A 26 -19.93 33.12 15.45
CA GLY A 26 -19.94 34.02 16.60
C GLY A 26 -20.67 33.47 17.83
N GLU A 27 -21.52 32.45 17.68
CA GLU A 27 -22.22 31.82 18.82
C GLU A 27 -21.30 30.90 19.63
N ILE A 28 -20.24 30.35 19.03
CA ILE A 28 -19.32 29.43 19.72
C ILE A 28 -18.73 30.02 21.01
N PRO A 29 -18.09 31.21 21.01
CA PRO A 29 -17.56 31.79 22.24
C PRO A 29 -18.66 32.12 23.26
N VAL A 30 -19.85 32.51 22.79
CA VAL A 30 -21.00 32.81 23.66
C VAL A 30 -21.48 31.55 24.36
N ASP A 31 -21.71 30.46 23.63
CA ASP A 31 -22.13 29.19 24.20
C ASP A 31 -21.06 28.55 25.08
N LEU A 32 -19.78 28.65 24.71
CA LEU A 32 -18.66 28.18 25.54
C LEU A 32 -18.57 28.95 26.86
N SER A 33 -18.80 30.26 26.86
CA SER A 33 -18.81 31.08 28.09
C SER A 33 -19.95 30.76 29.05
N ARG A 34 -21.05 30.17 28.54
CA ARG A 34 -22.19 29.70 29.34
C ARG A 34 -21.92 28.36 30.03
N LEU A 35 -20.89 27.63 29.59
CA LEU A 35 -20.48 26.39 30.24
C LEU A 35 -19.62 26.67 31.46
N ASP A 36 -19.89 25.95 32.55
CA ASP A 36 -19.05 25.97 33.75
C ASP A 36 -17.60 25.61 33.38
N LYS A 37 -16.64 26.34 33.97
CA LYS A 37 -15.20 26.13 33.75
C LYS A 37 -14.71 24.79 34.29
N HIS A 38 -15.46 24.16 35.20
CA HIS A 38 -15.08 22.93 35.88
C HIS A 38 -15.81 21.68 35.38
N ILE A 39 -16.55 21.74 34.26
CA ILE A 39 -17.17 20.53 33.71
C ILE A 39 -16.09 19.53 33.23
N PRO A 40 -16.28 18.22 33.46
CA PRO A 40 -15.27 17.21 33.11
C PRO A 40 -14.82 17.24 31.64
N GLN A 41 -15.74 17.50 30.72
CA GLN A 41 -15.47 17.52 29.28
C GLN A 41 -14.96 18.86 28.74
N ARG A 42 -14.69 19.88 29.57
CA ARG A 42 -14.33 21.22 29.07
C ARG A 42 -13.10 21.18 28.16
N LYS A 43 -12.05 20.46 28.58
CA LYS A 43 -10.80 20.36 27.83
C LYS A 43 -11.01 19.73 26.44
N LEU A 44 -11.83 18.68 26.38
CA LEU A 44 -12.24 18.03 25.13
C LEU A 44 -13.03 19.01 24.23
N ILE A 45 -13.98 19.75 24.79
CA ILE A 45 -14.77 20.73 24.02
C ILE A 45 -13.85 21.80 23.42
N VAL A 46 -12.98 22.40 24.24
CA VAL A 46 -12.02 23.43 23.80
C VAL A 46 -11.07 22.87 22.74
N TYR A 47 -10.60 21.64 22.92
CA TYR A 47 -9.75 20.93 21.96
C TYR A 47 -10.42 20.82 20.59
N GLU A 48 -11.67 20.34 20.54
CA GLU A 48 -12.40 20.16 19.26
C GLU A 48 -12.72 21.48 18.59
N ILE A 49 -13.14 22.51 19.35
CA ILE A 49 -13.37 23.85 18.81
C ILE A 49 -12.08 24.42 18.21
N LEU A 50 -10.96 24.31 18.94
CA LEU A 50 -9.68 24.81 18.46
C LEU A 50 -9.25 24.07 17.18
N LYS A 51 -9.33 22.74 17.17
CA LYS A 51 -9.02 21.93 15.99
C LYS A 51 -9.87 22.36 14.80
N PHE A 52 -11.18 22.55 15.00
CA PHE A 52 -12.09 23.07 13.98
C PHE A 52 -11.64 24.44 13.46
N TYR A 53 -11.34 25.41 14.33
CA TYR A 53 -10.85 26.72 13.91
C TYR A 53 -9.56 26.64 13.10
N LEU A 54 -8.60 25.82 13.53
CA LEU A 54 -7.33 25.66 12.83
C LEU A 54 -7.52 25.03 11.44
N LEU A 55 -8.36 24.01 11.31
CA LEU A 55 -8.66 23.34 10.03
C LEU A 55 -9.46 24.22 9.07
N GLN A 56 -10.35 25.07 9.58
CA GLN A 56 -11.13 26.01 8.77
C GLN A 56 -10.42 27.36 8.53
N ASN A 57 -9.17 27.50 8.98
CA ASN A 57 -8.37 28.72 8.85
C ASN A 57 -8.96 29.95 9.58
N TYR A 58 -9.75 29.74 10.64
CA TYR A 58 -10.31 30.79 11.50
C TYR A 58 -9.29 31.25 12.57
N LYS A 59 -8.20 31.87 12.11
CA LYS A 59 -7.01 32.18 12.91
C LYS A 59 -7.31 33.12 14.09
N GLU A 60 -8.08 34.18 13.88
CA GLU A 60 -8.41 35.14 14.95
C GLU A 60 -9.22 34.49 16.08
N GLN A 61 -10.18 33.64 15.72
CA GLN A 61 -11.01 32.90 16.67
C GLN A 61 -10.15 31.88 17.45
N ALA A 62 -9.22 31.20 16.79
CA ALA A 62 -8.27 30.31 17.44
C ALA A 62 -7.38 31.06 18.45
N ILE A 63 -6.83 32.22 18.09
CA ILE A 63 -5.99 33.05 18.98
C ILE A 63 -6.79 33.48 20.22
N ASN A 64 -8.01 34.00 20.02
CA ASN A 64 -8.85 34.44 21.12
C ASN A 64 -9.22 33.30 22.06
N LEU A 65 -9.53 32.12 21.52
CA LEU A 65 -9.82 30.92 22.31
C LEU A 65 -8.60 30.49 23.14
N LEU A 66 -7.41 30.43 22.53
CA LEU A 66 -6.17 30.07 23.19
C LEU A 66 -5.86 31.01 24.37
N ILE A 67 -5.93 32.32 24.15
CA ILE A 67 -5.70 33.32 25.21
C ILE A 67 -6.72 33.16 26.34
N THR A 68 -8.00 33.06 25.99
CA THR A 68 -9.09 32.99 26.98
C THR A 68 -8.99 31.76 27.87
N GLU A 69 -8.66 30.60 27.30
CA GLU A 69 -8.63 29.34 28.05
C GLU A 69 -7.27 29.09 28.74
N TYR A 70 -6.16 29.61 28.19
CA TYR A 70 -4.82 29.16 28.59
C TYR A 70 -3.86 30.26 29.08
N SER A 71 -4.23 31.53 29.09
CA SER A 71 -3.34 32.58 29.65
C SER A 71 -3.06 32.40 31.15
N SER A 72 -4.00 31.83 31.92
CA SER A 72 -3.76 31.48 33.34
C SER A 72 -2.77 30.34 33.53
N LEU A 73 -2.51 29.54 32.48
CA LEU A 73 -1.49 28.50 32.45
C LEU A 73 -0.15 29.00 31.91
N GLY A 74 -0.02 30.32 31.70
CA GLY A 74 1.22 30.95 31.25
C GLY A 74 1.35 31.12 29.74
N LEU A 75 0.32 30.80 28.94
CA LEU A 75 0.35 31.05 27.50
C LEU A 75 0.35 32.55 27.20
N LYS A 76 1.42 33.03 26.58
CA LYS A 76 1.56 34.44 26.17
C LYS A 76 0.79 34.72 24.89
N LYS A 77 0.45 35.99 24.68
CA LYS A 77 -0.26 36.43 23.48
C LYS A 77 0.51 36.06 22.22
N GLU A 78 1.81 36.35 22.18
CA GLU A 78 2.70 36.07 21.04
C GLU A 78 2.76 34.57 20.72
N GLU A 79 2.79 33.70 21.74
CA GLU A 79 2.75 32.24 21.58
C GLU A 79 1.41 31.79 21.00
N ALA A 80 0.29 32.35 21.44
CA ALA A 80 -1.02 32.04 20.86
C ALA A 80 -1.10 32.41 19.36
N TYR A 81 -0.49 33.52 18.94
CA TYR A 81 -0.34 33.84 17.52
C TYR A 81 0.50 32.76 16.80
N LEU A 82 1.66 32.39 17.34
CA LEU A 82 2.52 31.36 16.74
C LEU A 82 1.77 30.03 16.56
N LEU A 83 1.09 29.55 17.61
CA LEU A 83 0.33 28.30 17.55
C LEU A 83 -0.77 28.34 16.50
N ALA A 84 -1.57 29.41 16.48
CA ALA A 84 -2.67 29.53 15.54
C ALA A 84 -2.20 29.52 14.09
N TRP A 85 -1.07 30.14 13.79
CA TRP A 85 -0.51 30.25 12.43
C TRP A 85 0.36 29.07 12.00
N SER A 86 0.78 28.23 12.95
CA SER A 86 1.61 27.07 12.66
C SER A 86 0.84 25.87 12.11
N LYS A 87 1.58 24.94 11.49
CA LYS A 87 1.09 23.59 11.23
C LYS A 87 1.00 22.82 12.55
N PHE A 88 0.09 21.85 12.61
CA PHE A 88 -0.01 20.93 13.73
C PHE A 88 -0.23 19.50 13.24
N VAL A 89 0.13 18.53 14.08
CA VAL A 89 -0.13 17.12 13.88
C VAL A 89 -0.94 16.60 15.05
N GLU A 90 -2.02 15.89 14.77
CA GLU A 90 -2.78 15.20 15.81
C GLU A 90 -2.14 13.84 16.11
N VAL A 91 -1.86 13.59 17.38
CA VAL A 91 -1.33 12.31 17.86
C VAL A 91 -2.32 11.67 18.82
N LYS A 92 -2.28 10.34 18.91
CA LYS A 92 -3.17 9.55 19.77
C LYS A 92 -2.34 8.62 20.63
N PHE A 93 -2.74 8.45 21.89
CA PHE A 93 -2.07 7.53 22.80
C PHE A 93 -3.05 7.02 23.86
N PRO A 94 -3.03 5.71 24.18
CA PRO A 94 -3.91 5.17 25.19
C PRO A 94 -3.38 5.49 26.60
N VAL A 95 -4.29 5.91 27.48
CA VAL A 95 -4.05 6.25 28.89
C VAL A 95 -4.87 5.32 29.76
N VAL A 96 -4.33 4.93 30.92
CA VAL A 96 -5.02 4.07 31.89
C VAL A 96 -5.31 4.88 33.15
N GLU A 97 -6.59 4.98 33.49
CA GLU A 97 -7.07 5.70 34.68
C GLU A 97 -8.10 4.83 35.40
N ALA A 98 -7.88 4.55 36.69
CA ALA A 98 -8.78 3.71 37.51
C ALA A 98 -9.20 2.40 36.81
N ASP A 99 -8.21 1.66 36.30
CA ASP A 99 -8.35 0.40 35.55
C ASP A 99 -9.13 0.49 34.22
N LYS A 100 -9.46 1.71 33.77
CA LYS A 100 -10.10 1.95 32.48
C LYS A 100 -9.10 2.53 31.49
N VAL A 101 -8.93 1.83 30.36
CA VAL A 101 -8.16 2.35 29.23
C VAL A 101 -9.04 3.31 28.42
N THR A 102 -8.54 4.51 28.17
CA THR A 102 -9.15 5.48 27.26
C THR A 102 -8.14 5.98 26.25
N LEU A 103 -8.61 6.56 25.14
CA LEU A 103 -7.73 7.17 24.16
C LEU A 103 -7.62 8.67 24.38
N ALA A 104 -6.42 9.15 24.69
CA ALA A 104 -6.10 10.57 24.71
C ALA A 104 -5.60 11.03 23.35
N ARG A 105 -5.78 12.33 23.08
CA ARG A 105 -5.33 12.97 21.84
C ARG A 105 -4.58 14.24 22.16
N ALA A 106 -3.64 14.59 21.30
CA ALA A 106 -2.93 15.87 21.40
C ALA A 106 -2.73 16.53 20.05
N LEU A 107 -2.83 17.86 19.99
CA LEU A 107 -2.35 18.66 18.87
C LEU A 107 -0.91 19.06 19.17
N VAL A 108 0.04 18.60 18.37
CA VAL A 108 1.47 18.94 18.47
C VAL A 108 1.79 19.98 17.41
N PHE A 109 2.20 21.17 17.83
CA PHE A 109 2.43 22.31 16.94
C PHE A 109 3.88 22.37 16.46
N LYS A 110 4.06 22.74 15.19
CA LYS A 110 5.37 22.90 14.53
C LYS A 110 5.93 24.30 14.77
N VAL A 111 6.28 24.58 16.03
CA VAL A 111 6.83 25.87 16.47
C VAL A 111 8.04 25.67 17.37
N ASP A 112 8.86 26.72 17.48
CA ASP A 112 10.04 26.75 18.34
C ASP A 112 9.74 27.45 19.68
N SER A 113 8.60 27.10 20.27
CA SER A 113 8.16 27.53 21.60
C SER A 113 7.69 26.33 22.41
N SER A 114 7.76 26.45 23.74
CA SER A 114 7.35 25.40 24.68
C SER A 114 6.00 25.77 25.29
N PHE A 115 4.99 24.92 25.18
CA PHE A 115 3.71 25.13 25.84
C PHE A 115 2.95 23.81 26.04
N SER A 116 2.22 23.69 27.15
CA SER A 116 1.31 22.57 27.41
C SER A 116 0.11 23.05 28.22
N ASN A 117 -1.08 22.58 27.84
CA ASN A 117 -2.29 22.78 28.65
C ASN A 117 -2.47 21.71 29.75
N ASN A 118 -1.52 20.79 29.94
CA ASN A 118 -1.48 19.85 31.04
C ASN A 118 -0.23 20.10 31.90
N PRO A 119 -0.35 20.84 33.02
CA PRO A 119 0.79 21.13 33.89
C PRO A 119 1.43 19.89 34.54
N GLN A 120 0.68 18.79 34.69
CA GLN A 120 1.17 17.58 35.39
C GLN A 120 2.29 16.87 34.64
N VAL A 121 2.47 17.16 33.35
CA VAL A 121 3.47 16.54 32.48
C VAL A 121 4.53 17.51 31.99
N ASN A 122 4.56 18.75 32.51
CA ASN A 122 5.50 19.79 32.05
C ASN A 122 6.97 19.40 32.26
N ASP A 123 7.31 18.78 33.39
CA ASP A 123 8.69 18.34 33.66
C ASP A 123 9.11 17.23 32.69
N ILE A 124 8.21 16.30 32.39
CA ILE A 124 8.42 15.22 31.41
C ILE A 124 8.64 15.80 30.02
N LEU A 125 7.80 16.77 29.61
CA LEU A 125 7.93 17.47 28.35
C LEU A 125 9.27 18.23 28.23
N ALA A 126 9.69 18.93 29.29
CA ALA A 126 10.97 19.66 29.30
C ALA A 126 12.18 18.72 29.17
N VAL A 127 12.10 17.52 29.75
CA VAL A 127 13.09 16.46 29.53
C VAL A 127 13.03 15.95 28.09
N LEU A 128 11.82 15.68 27.57
CA LEU A 128 11.63 15.21 26.21
C LEU A 128 12.18 16.18 25.16
N GLU A 129 11.98 17.50 25.33
CA GLU A 129 12.54 18.53 24.44
C GLU A 129 14.06 18.41 24.29
N LYS A 130 14.76 18.07 25.38
CA LYS A 130 16.22 17.85 25.36
C LYS A 130 16.57 16.57 24.60
N LYS A 131 15.82 15.48 24.85
CA LYS A 131 16.03 14.17 24.20
C LYS A 131 15.86 14.25 22.68
N ILE A 132 14.87 15.00 22.20
CA ILE A 132 14.58 15.14 20.76
C ILE A 132 15.21 16.38 20.12
N ASN A 133 15.92 17.20 20.89
CA ASN A 133 16.50 18.47 20.48
C ASN A 133 15.50 19.38 19.74
N ALA A 134 14.27 19.49 20.26
CA ALA A 134 13.23 20.32 19.68
C ALA A 134 12.26 20.83 20.75
N LYS A 135 11.80 22.08 20.60
CA LYS A 135 10.76 22.65 21.47
C LYS A 135 9.40 22.01 21.21
N ILE A 136 8.62 21.80 22.26
CA ILE A 136 7.33 21.13 22.21
C ILE A 136 6.23 22.09 22.67
N SER A 137 5.38 22.48 21.72
CA SER A 137 4.07 23.07 22.02
C SER A 137 2.98 22.04 21.73
N VAL A 138 2.21 21.67 22.76
CA VAL A 138 1.23 20.60 22.69
C VAL A 138 -0.05 20.95 23.44
N LEU A 139 -1.20 20.54 22.90
CA LEU A 139 -2.50 20.68 23.56
C LEU A 139 -3.18 19.32 23.65
N PHE A 140 -3.42 18.84 24.86
CA PHE A 140 -4.10 17.58 25.14
C PHE A 140 -5.61 17.77 25.26
N ASP A 141 -6.37 16.75 24.84
CA ASP A 141 -7.85 16.74 24.94
C ASP A 141 -8.37 16.42 26.35
N ARG A 142 -7.47 15.99 27.25
CA ARG A 142 -7.75 15.66 28.65
C ARG A 142 -6.52 15.84 29.55
N ASP A 143 -6.73 15.78 30.86
CA ASP A 143 -5.66 15.63 31.85
C ASP A 143 -5.30 14.15 32.00
N PHE A 144 -4.04 13.88 32.34
CA PHE A 144 -3.50 12.55 32.63
C PHE A 144 -2.09 12.70 33.23
N VAL A 145 -1.56 11.60 33.76
CA VAL A 145 -0.20 11.50 34.32
C VAL A 145 0.60 10.36 33.66
N GLY A 146 1.91 10.36 33.88
CA GLY A 146 2.83 9.31 33.43
C GLY A 146 3.50 9.58 32.08
N GLU A 147 4.33 8.64 31.62
CA GLU A 147 5.29 8.82 30.52
C GLU A 147 4.82 8.20 29.19
N SER A 148 3.63 7.59 29.15
CA SER A 148 3.16 6.80 28.01
C SER A 148 2.93 7.58 26.71
N PHE A 149 2.85 8.91 26.83
CA PHE A 149 2.59 9.83 25.73
C PHE A 149 3.86 10.31 25.03
N GLU A 150 5.06 10.09 25.62
CA GLU A 150 6.31 10.68 25.14
C GLU A 150 6.57 10.33 23.67
N LEU A 151 6.46 9.05 23.30
CA LEU A 151 6.61 8.63 21.91
C LEU A 151 5.63 9.33 20.97
N ALA A 152 4.36 9.45 21.37
CA ALA A 152 3.33 10.08 20.56
C ALA A 152 3.67 11.55 20.26
N VAL A 153 4.01 12.31 21.31
CA VAL A 153 4.33 13.73 21.19
C VAL A 153 5.64 13.96 20.44
N ALA A 154 6.66 13.13 20.70
CA ALA A 154 7.93 13.19 20.00
C ALA A 154 7.76 12.94 18.49
N VAL A 155 7.04 11.89 18.11
CA VAL A 155 6.70 11.60 16.70
C VAL A 155 5.92 12.77 16.11
N GLY A 156 4.84 13.22 16.77
CA GLY A 156 4.05 14.36 16.32
C GLY A 156 4.87 15.65 16.13
N ARG A 157 5.94 15.85 16.89
CA ARG A 157 6.84 17.00 16.72
C ARG A 157 7.79 16.86 15.54
N LEU A 158 8.15 15.65 15.14
CA LEU A 158 9.20 15.35 14.17
C LEU A 158 8.70 14.89 12.78
N VAL A 159 7.41 14.57 12.63
CA VAL A 159 6.83 14.13 11.34
C VAL A 159 5.77 15.10 10.81
N GLU A 160 5.58 15.20 9.50
CA GLU A 160 4.57 16.12 8.94
C GLU A 160 3.13 15.57 8.99
N HIS A 161 2.97 14.24 8.97
CA HIS A 161 1.67 13.59 8.94
C HIS A 161 1.69 12.24 9.68
N ILE A 162 0.54 11.87 10.26
CA ILE A 162 0.33 10.58 10.92
C ILE A 162 -1.02 10.03 10.44
N PRO A 163 -1.07 8.78 9.96
CA PRO A 163 -2.34 8.11 9.63
C PRO A 163 -3.32 8.11 10.81
N GLU A 164 -4.59 8.41 10.55
CA GLU A 164 -5.59 8.59 11.61
C GLU A 164 -5.82 7.33 12.47
N ASN A 165 -5.57 6.14 11.93
CA ASN A 165 -5.75 4.87 12.62
C ASN A 165 -4.57 4.52 13.55
N LEU A 166 -3.59 5.40 13.75
CA LEU A 166 -2.44 5.14 14.60
C LEU A 166 -2.53 5.77 15.98
N ALA A 167 -1.99 5.04 16.94
CA ALA A 167 -1.66 5.52 18.26
C ALA A 167 -0.27 5.05 18.67
N PHE A 168 0.33 5.73 19.64
CA PHE A 168 1.67 5.44 20.11
C PHE A 168 1.67 5.21 21.61
N THR A 169 2.58 4.36 22.09
CA THR A 169 2.88 4.28 23.52
C THR A 169 4.34 3.90 23.74
N GLY A 170 5.01 4.61 24.64
CA GLY A 170 6.40 4.35 24.95
C GLY A 170 7.08 5.56 25.58
N ARG A 171 8.09 5.28 26.40
CA ARG A 171 9.02 6.30 26.90
C ARG A 171 10.19 6.43 25.93
N VAL A 172 10.67 7.65 25.71
CA VAL A 172 11.82 7.91 24.84
C VAL A 172 13.03 8.16 25.73
N GLU A 173 14.14 7.47 25.52
CA GLU A 173 15.40 7.72 26.24
C GLU A 173 16.25 8.80 25.55
N GLU A 174 17.34 9.24 26.19
CA GLU A 174 18.24 10.29 25.65
C GLU A 174 18.91 9.90 24.33
N ASP A 175 19.23 8.61 24.15
CA ASP A 175 19.74 8.09 22.88
C ASP A 175 18.63 7.94 21.82
N GLY A 176 17.36 8.15 22.21
CA GLY A 176 16.17 7.98 21.38
C GLY A 176 15.58 6.57 21.44
N LYS A 177 16.06 5.69 22.32
CA LYS A 177 15.55 4.32 22.46
C LYS A 177 14.13 4.34 23.03
N ILE A 178 13.28 3.45 22.54
CA ILE A 178 11.89 3.31 23.00
C ILE A 178 11.82 2.24 24.09
N LEU A 179 11.28 2.61 25.25
CA LEU A 179 11.10 1.70 26.37
C LEU A 179 9.63 1.34 26.60
N LYS A 180 9.45 0.15 27.17
CA LYS A 180 8.16 -0.35 27.65
C LYS A 180 7.60 0.57 28.73
N VAL A 181 6.29 0.74 28.70
CA VAL A 181 5.51 1.46 29.73
C VAL A 181 4.53 0.53 30.43
N GLU A 182 3.97 0.99 31.55
CA GLU A 182 2.98 0.27 32.34
C GLU A 182 1.68 0.01 31.55
N ASN A 183 0.95 -1.04 31.98
CA ASN A 183 -0.32 -1.49 31.40
C ASN A 183 -0.31 -1.64 29.87
N PHE A 184 0.84 -2.08 29.33
CA PHE A 184 1.03 -2.22 27.90
C PHE A 184 0.02 -3.18 27.25
N TYR A 185 -0.29 -4.30 27.91
CA TYR A 185 -1.19 -5.30 27.35
C TYR A 185 -2.62 -4.77 27.22
N GLU A 186 -3.10 -4.06 28.23
CA GLU A 186 -4.43 -3.45 28.29
C GLU A 186 -4.58 -2.37 27.20
N LYS A 187 -3.52 -1.60 26.96
CA LYS A 187 -3.42 -0.64 25.85
C LYS A 187 -3.50 -1.32 24.48
N VAL A 188 -2.76 -2.42 24.28
CA VAL A 188 -2.82 -3.22 23.03
C VAL A 188 -4.23 -3.75 22.80
N VAL A 189 -4.85 -4.35 23.82
CA VAL A 189 -6.22 -4.87 23.75
C VAL A 189 -7.22 -3.77 23.40
N TYR A 190 -7.09 -2.59 24.03
CA TYR A 190 -7.94 -1.44 23.73
C TYR A 190 -7.79 -0.98 22.28
N CYS A 191 -6.56 -0.78 21.80
CA CYS A 191 -6.30 -0.33 20.43
C CYS A 191 -6.83 -1.33 19.39
N ASN A 192 -6.60 -2.63 19.59
CA ASN A 192 -7.12 -3.69 18.72
C ASN A 192 -8.65 -3.69 18.66
N LYS A 193 -9.33 -3.58 19.80
CA LYS A 193 -10.81 -3.49 19.87
C LYS A 193 -11.37 -2.27 19.14
N ASN A 194 -10.60 -1.18 19.09
CA ASN A 194 -10.99 0.08 18.43
C ASN A 194 -10.37 0.23 17.03
N ASN A 195 -9.90 -0.85 16.42
CA ASN A 195 -9.29 -0.87 15.08
C ASN A 195 -8.08 0.06 14.89
N MET A 196 -7.40 0.44 15.97
CA MET A 196 -6.22 1.30 15.91
C MET A 196 -4.91 0.53 15.99
N GLY A 197 -3.95 0.88 15.13
CA GLY A 197 -2.59 0.38 15.18
C GLY A 197 -1.80 1.06 16.30
N LEU A 198 -1.47 0.30 17.35
CA LEU A 198 -0.60 0.78 18.42
C LEU A 198 0.87 0.48 18.06
N ILE A 199 1.66 1.55 17.93
CA ILE A 199 3.12 1.49 17.76
C ILE A 199 3.78 1.67 19.12
N SER A 200 4.71 0.78 19.44
CA SER A 200 5.40 0.75 20.73
C SER A 200 6.84 0.21 20.64
N TYR A 201 7.47 0.01 21.79
CA TYR A 201 8.82 -0.60 21.92
C TYR A 201 8.98 -1.99 21.28
N ILE A 202 7.87 -2.68 20.99
CA ILE A 202 7.90 -3.97 20.28
C ILE A 202 8.03 -3.76 18.76
N ASP A 203 7.46 -2.68 18.25
CA ASP A 203 7.38 -2.40 16.83
C ASP A 203 8.60 -1.59 16.35
N VAL A 204 9.10 -0.67 17.19
CA VAL A 204 10.30 0.14 16.93
C VAL A 204 11.22 0.19 18.16
N SER A 205 12.53 0.02 17.95
CA SER A 205 13.53 0.09 19.02
C SER A 205 14.03 1.51 19.25
N HIS A 206 14.11 2.30 18.19
CA HIS A 206 14.50 3.72 18.20
C HIS A 206 13.41 4.62 17.61
N ILE A 207 13.31 5.84 18.11
CA ILE A 207 12.38 6.84 17.56
C ILE A 207 12.68 7.19 16.10
N SER A 208 13.94 7.17 15.68
CA SER A 208 14.32 7.44 14.29
C SER A 208 13.66 6.47 13.32
N GLU A 209 13.47 5.20 13.68
CA GLU A 209 12.85 4.21 12.80
C GLU A 209 11.42 4.61 12.38
N ILE A 210 10.61 5.09 13.33
CA ILE A 210 9.23 5.50 13.02
C ILE A 210 9.18 6.88 12.35
N ILE A 211 10.12 7.78 12.67
CA ILE A 211 10.22 9.09 12.01
C ILE A 211 10.61 8.91 10.54
N ASP A 212 11.65 8.13 10.29
CA ASP A 212 12.13 7.82 8.95
C ASP A 212 11.02 7.15 8.14
N PHE A 213 10.31 6.18 8.75
CA PHE A 213 9.16 5.55 8.12
C PHE A 213 8.05 6.55 7.77
N LEU A 214 7.59 7.38 8.71
CA LEU A 214 6.47 8.29 8.46
C LEU A 214 6.81 9.47 7.54
N ASN A 215 8.08 9.84 7.44
CA ASN A 215 8.55 10.88 6.52
C ASN A 215 8.96 10.33 5.13
N GLU A 216 8.99 9.01 4.97
CA GLU A 216 9.33 8.36 3.72
C GLU A 216 8.26 8.63 2.64
N ARG A 217 8.72 8.86 1.40
CA ARG A 217 7.80 9.13 0.27
C ARG A 217 7.37 7.86 -0.46
N GLU A 218 8.28 6.89 -0.60
CA GLU A 218 8.03 5.65 -1.32
C GLU A 218 8.65 4.48 -0.55
N PHE A 219 7.85 3.44 -0.32
CA PHE A 219 8.28 2.23 0.39
C PHE A 219 8.43 1.06 -0.57
N HIS A 220 9.57 0.39 -0.59
CA HIS A 220 9.71 -0.87 -1.32
C HIS A 220 9.16 -2.02 -0.47
N ILE A 221 8.00 -2.56 -0.86
CA ILE A 221 7.25 -3.54 -0.05
C ILE A 221 7.16 -4.90 -0.75
N PRO A 222 7.73 -5.98 -0.18
CA PRO A 222 7.64 -7.32 -0.75
C PRO A 222 6.22 -7.87 -0.72
N ILE A 223 5.83 -8.60 -1.76
CA ILE A 223 4.57 -9.35 -1.84
C ILE A 223 4.87 -10.74 -2.39
N LEU A 224 4.46 -11.78 -1.66
CA LEU A 224 4.62 -13.18 -2.07
C LEU A 224 3.25 -13.81 -2.36
N LEU A 225 3.03 -14.16 -3.62
CA LEU A 225 1.86 -14.90 -4.09
C LEU A 225 2.25 -16.34 -4.40
N ARG A 226 1.61 -17.33 -3.79
CA ARG A 226 1.99 -18.74 -3.91
C ARG A 226 0.78 -19.66 -4.11
N PHE A 227 0.83 -20.47 -5.15
CA PHE A 227 -0.18 -21.47 -5.51
C PHE A 227 0.55 -22.77 -5.88
N SER A 228 0.88 -23.56 -4.86
CA SER A 228 1.68 -24.77 -5.08
C SER A 228 1.40 -25.86 -4.06
N SER A 229 1.25 -27.09 -4.59
CA SER A 229 1.16 -28.34 -3.84
C SER A 229 2.49 -28.81 -3.26
N LYS A 230 3.63 -28.26 -3.73
CA LYS A 230 4.95 -28.68 -3.25
C LYS A 230 5.14 -28.24 -1.81
N PRO A 231 5.63 -29.09 -0.89
CA PRO A 231 6.05 -28.64 0.42
C PRO A 231 7.28 -27.74 0.25
N GLN A 232 7.12 -26.45 0.49
CA GLN A 232 8.20 -25.49 0.59
C GLN A 232 7.93 -24.63 1.80
N ASP A 233 8.99 -24.34 2.54
CA ASP A 233 8.91 -23.43 3.68
C ASP A 233 8.65 -22.01 3.18
N ILE A 234 7.42 -21.55 3.39
CA ILE A 234 6.98 -20.22 2.99
C ILE A 234 7.72 -19.13 3.77
N GLU A 235 8.14 -19.40 5.00
CA GLU A 235 8.89 -18.46 5.82
C GLU A 235 10.28 -18.25 5.24
N ILE A 236 10.92 -19.32 4.74
CA ILE A 236 12.22 -19.22 4.04
C ILE A 236 12.08 -18.42 2.75
N LEU A 237 11.06 -18.69 1.94
CA LEU A 237 10.80 -17.92 0.71
C LEU A 237 10.55 -16.45 1.03
N TRP A 238 9.69 -16.18 2.00
CA TRP A 238 9.38 -14.84 2.45
C TRP A 238 10.61 -14.09 2.94
N LYS A 239 11.44 -14.73 3.77
CA LYS A 239 12.69 -14.16 4.29
C LYS A 239 13.63 -13.77 3.15
N LYS A 240 13.86 -14.67 2.19
CA LYS A 240 14.72 -14.38 1.02
C LYS A 240 14.19 -13.21 0.19
N LEU A 241 12.87 -13.13 -0.01
CA LEU A 241 12.27 -12.02 -0.74
C LEU A 241 12.48 -10.70 0.00
N LYS A 242 12.18 -10.66 1.31
CA LYS A 242 12.40 -9.47 2.16
C LYS A 242 13.85 -9.00 2.09
N GLU A 243 14.82 -9.89 2.27
CA GLU A 243 16.25 -9.57 2.18
C GLU A 243 16.61 -8.97 0.81
N ARG A 244 16.03 -9.51 -0.27
CA ARG A 244 16.30 -9.00 -1.62
C ARG A 244 15.69 -7.63 -1.86
N VAL A 245 14.49 -7.37 -1.35
CA VAL A 245 13.83 -6.06 -1.47
C VAL A 245 14.57 -4.99 -0.66
N LEU A 246 15.03 -5.32 0.55
CA LEU A 246 15.88 -4.43 1.36
C LEU A 246 17.19 -4.09 0.64
N ALA A 247 17.84 -5.09 0.05
CA ALA A 247 19.04 -4.86 -0.75
C ALA A 247 18.76 -4.00 -1.99
N PHE A 248 17.59 -4.13 -2.61
CA PHE A 248 17.18 -3.32 -3.75
C PHE A 248 16.96 -1.85 -3.36
N SER A 249 16.30 -1.60 -2.22
CA SER A 249 15.98 -0.23 -1.79
C SER A 249 17.20 0.57 -1.32
N GLY A 250 18.37 -0.06 -1.16
CA GLY A 250 19.57 0.58 -0.63
C GLY A 250 19.44 1.04 0.84
N LYS A 251 18.39 0.57 1.53
CA LYS A 251 18.04 0.95 2.91
C LYS A 251 18.22 -0.25 3.82
N GLY A 252 18.93 -0.05 4.93
CA GLY A 252 19.39 -1.13 5.82
C GLY A 252 18.34 -1.73 6.78
N GLY A 253 17.03 -1.53 6.59
CA GLY A 253 16.05 -1.80 7.66
C GLY A 253 14.88 -2.71 7.29
N ALA A 254 14.84 -3.93 7.84
CA ALA A 254 13.66 -4.81 7.85
C ALA A 254 12.43 -4.21 8.57
N SER A 255 12.65 -3.16 9.37
CA SER A 255 11.64 -2.44 10.15
C SER A 255 10.50 -1.88 9.29
N ASN A 256 10.80 -1.40 8.07
CA ASN A 256 9.79 -0.78 7.20
C ASN A 256 8.69 -1.74 6.76
N CYS A 257 9.00 -3.02 6.52
CA CYS A 257 7.99 -3.99 6.10
C CYS A 257 7.00 -4.29 7.25
N ASN A 258 7.53 -4.55 8.45
CA ASN A 258 6.69 -4.86 9.62
C ASN A 258 5.83 -3.65 10.01
N LEU A 259 6.41 -2.44 9.95
CA LEU A 259 5.67 -1.20 10.19
C LEU A 259 4.57 -1.00 9.14
N PHE A 260 4.86 -1.25 7.87
CA PHE A 260 3.86 -1.18 6.79
C PHE A 260 2.69 -2.16 7.03
N GLU A 261 2.99 -3.42 7.35
CA GLU A 261 1.97 -4.43 7.69
C GLU A 261 1.11 -3.99 8.89
N ARG A 262 1.74 -3.43 9.92
CA ARG A 262 1.06 -2.98 11.14
C ARG A 262 0.18 -1.76 10.91
N ILE A 263 0.68 -0.77 10.18
CA ILE A 263 0.03 0.53 9.99
C ILE A 263 -1.12 0.42 8.97
N TYR A 264 -0.88 -0.27 7.87
CA TYR A 264 -1.83 -0.38 6.74
C TYR A 264 -2.58 -1.71 6.72
N LYS A 265 -2.39 -2.56 7.75
CA LYS A 265 -3.01 -3.90 7.86
C LYS A 265 -2.78 -4.73 6.58
N ALA A 266 -1.60 -4.58 5.98
CA ALA A 266 -1.29 -5.17 4.69
C ALA A 266 -0.97 -6.66 4.85
N GLN A 267 -1.72 -7.52 4.16
CA GLN A 267 -1.39 -8.94 4.05
C GLN A 267 -0.39 -9.12 2.90
N LEU A 268 0.90 -9.23 3.21
CA LEU A 268 1.95 -9.29 2.18
C LEU A 268 2.22 -10.71 1.65
N ILE A 269 1.68 -11.74 2.31
CA ILE A 269 1.79 -13.13 1.87
C ILE A 269 0.39 -13.66 1.57
N TYR A 270 0.21 -14.14 0.35
CA TYR A 270 -0.97 -14.90 -0.05
C TYR A 270 -0.55 -16.27 -0.57
N SER A 271 -0.99 -17.32 0.12
CA SER A 271 -0.58 -18.68 -0.22
C SER A 271 -1.73 -19.67 -0.16
N ILE A 272 -1.76 -20.54 -1.16
CA ILE A 272 -2.63 -21.70 -1.27
C ILE A 272 -1.73 -22.92 -1.44
N SER A 273 -1.92 -23.91 -0.56
CA SER A 273 -1.12 -25.14 -0.51
C SER A 273 -1.55 -26.18 -1.55
N ARG A 274 -1.96 -25.73 -2.74
CA ARG A 274 -2.30 -26.54 -3.91
C ARG A 274 -2.22 -25.71 -5.18
N GLU A 275 -2.26 -26.39 -6.32
CA GLU A 275 -2.45 -25.73 -7.61
C GLU A 275 -3.90 -25.20 -7.70
N LEU A 276 -4.08 -24.13 -8.50
CA LEU A 276 -5.40 -23.58 -8.79
C LEU A 276 -6.20 -24.54 -9.65
N SER A 277 -7.49 -24.67 -9.38
CA SER A 277 -8.42 -25.32 -10.29
C SER A 277 -8.93 -24.34 -11.35
N GLU A 278 -9.64 -24.88 -12.34
CA GLU A 278 -10.19 -24.16 -13.51
C GLU A 278 -11.00 -22.91 -13.12
N ASP A 279 -11.90 -23.05 -12.14
CA ASP A 279 -12.90 -22.02 -11.81
C ASP A 279 -12.41 -20.99 -10.77
N GLU A 280 -11.17 -21.11 -10.28
CA GLU A 280 -10.67 -20.33 -9.13
C GLU A 280 -9.80 -19.12 -9.54
N PHE A 281 -9.47 -18.99 -10.83
CA PHE A 281 -8.52 -17.97 -11.28
C PHE A 281 -9.00 -16.55 -10.97
N TYR A 282 -10.28 -16.23 -11.22
CA TYR A 282 -10.85 -14.91 -10.95
C TYR A 282 -10.79 -14.54 -9.46
N GLU A 283 -11.25 -15.42 -8.57
CA GLU A 283 -11.26 -15.18 -7.12
C GLU A 283 -9.85 -14.87 -6.60
N HIS A 284 -8.86 -15.61 -7.07
CA HIS A 284 -7.47 -15.42 -6.61
C HIS A 284 -6.80 -14.22 -7.24
N ILE A 285 -7.17 -13.84 -8.47
CA ILE A 285 -6.71 -12.59 -9.09
C ILE A 285 -7.26 -11.41 -8.31
N GLU A 286 -8.56 -11.41 -7.97
CA GLU A 286 -9.19 -10.34 -7.17
C GLU A 286 -8.49 -10.18 -5.81
N LYS A 287 -8.24 -11.28 -5.10
CA LYS A 287 -7.52 -11.26 -3.82
C LYS A 287 -6.10 -10.73 -3.96
N ALA A 288 -5.35 -11.19 -4.96
CA ALA A 288 -3.99 -10.73 -5.21
C ALA A 288 -3.95 -9.25 -5.62
N TYR A 289 -4.90 -8.81 -6.44
CA TYR A 289 -5.06 -7.42 -6.84
C TYR A 289 -5.32 -6.53 -5.63
N GLY A 290 -6.25 -6.91 -4.74
CA GLY A 290 -6.53 -6.16 -3.52
C GLY A 290 -5.31 -6.01 -2.60
N ILE A 291 -4.48 -7.05 -2.48
CA ILE A 291 -3.21 -7.00 -1.74
C ILE A 291 -2.24 -5.99 -2.37
N ILE A 292 -2.07 -6.06 -3.69
CA ILE A 292 -1.16 -5.17 -4.42
C ILE A 292 -1.64 -3.72 -4.36
N ARG A 293 -2.96 -3.49 -4.51
CA ARG A 293 -3.57 -2.15 -4.39
C ARG A 293 -3.42 -1.57 -2.99
N ASN A 294 -3.59 -2.37 -1.92
CA ASN A 294 -3.34 -1.88 -0.57
C ASN A 294 -1.91 -1.34 -0.40
N VAL A 295 -0.92 -1.97 -1.05
CA VAL A 295 0.45 -1.44 -1.06
C VAL A 295 0.54 -0.13 -1.85
N ILE A 296 0.03 -0.10 -3.08
CA ILE A 296 0.10 1.07 -3.97
C ILE A 296 -0.63 2.28 -3.39
N ASP A 297 -1.86 2.09 -2.91
CA ASP A 297 -2.74 3.16 -2.40
C ASP A 297 -2.18 3.80 -1.12
N ASN A 298 -1.26 3.13 -0.43
CA ASN A 298 -0.52 3.64 0.74
C ASN A 298 0.93 4.01 0.40
N SER A 299 1.19 4.45 -0.84
CA SER A 299 2.49 4.95 -1.33
C SER A 299 3.63 3.91 -1.32
N GLY A 300 3.29 2.62 -1.30
CA GLY A 300 4.24 1.54 -1.48
C GLY A 300 4.48 1.21 -2.95
N ILE A 301 5.73 0.91 -3.30
CA ILE A 301 6.12 0.25 -4.53
C ILE A 301 6.11 -1.26 -4.24
N PRO A 302 5.19 -2.04 -4.83
CA PRO A 302 5.13 -3.49 -4.61
C PRO A 302 6.27 -4.22 -5.32
N HIS A 303 6.91 -5.13 -4.59
CA HIS A 303 7.95 -6.05 -5.03
C HIS A 303 7.39 -7.47 -5.08
N ILE A 304 6.88 -7.87 -6.24
CA ILE A 304 6.00 -9.02 -6.39
C ILE A 304 6.81 -10.25 -6.79
N ALA A 305 6.62 -11.34 -6.05
CA ALA A 305 7.04 -12.67 -6.42
C ALA A 305 5.82 -13.58 -6.58
N ILE A 306 5.67 -14.21 -7.74
CA ILE A 306 4.56 -15.12 -8.04
C ILE A 306 5.11 -16.53 -8.25
N ASN A 307 4.69 -17.45 -7.38
CA ASN A 307 4.92 -18.88 -7.53
C ASN A 307 3.56 -19.54 -7.86
N GLY A 308 3.19 -19.53 -9.14
CA GLY A 308 1.90 -20.04 -9.60
C GLY A 308 1.84 -20.16 -11.13
N PRO A 309 0.66 -20.46 -11.70
CA PRO A 309 0.49 -20.61 -13.14
C PRO A 309 0.79 -19.32 -13.91
N ALA A 310 1.41 -19.44 -15.09
CA ALA A 310 1.67 -18.28 -15.97
C ALA A 310 0.36 -17.60 -16.41
N ALA A 311 -0.72 -18.37 -16.63
CA ALA A 311 -2.05 -17.84 -16.94
C ALA A 311 -2.61 -16.94 -15.84
N PHE A 312 -2.40 -17.30 -14.56
CA PHE A 312 -2.80 -16.48 -13.42
C PHE A 312 -2.03 -15.15 -13.42
N ALA A 313 -0.71 -15.23 -13.62
CA ALA A 313 0.14 -14.05 -13.64
C ALA A 313 -0.20 -13.11 -14.81
N LEU A 314 -0.51 -13.65 -15.99
CA LEU A 314 -0.99 -12.87 -17.14
C LEU A 314 -2.30 -12.13 -16.80
N GLY A 315 -3.29 -12.83 -16.24
CA GLY A 315 -4.56 -12.22 -15.84
C GLY A 315 -4.40 -11.13 -14.78
N LEU A 316 -3.58 -11.38 -13.75
CA LEU A 316 -3.25 -10.38 -12.74
C LEU A 316 -2.54 -9.16 -13.36
N GLY A 317 -1.63 -9.38 -14.31
CA GLY A 317 -0.96 -8.32 -15.05
C GLY A 317 -1.94 -7.46 -15.84
N ILE A 318 -2.91 -8.06 -16.54
CA ILE A 318 -3.99 -7.34 -17.25
C ILE A 318 -4.80 -6.50 -16.26
N THR A 319 -5.17 -7.07 -15.12
CA THR A 319 -5.97 -6.41 -14.08
C THR A 319 -5.30 -5.15 -13.54
N LEU A 320 -3.98 -5.22 -13.30
CA LEU A 320 -3.20 -4.07 -12.85
C LEU A 320 -2.96 -3.04 -13.96
N GLY A 321 -2.68 -3.52 -15.18
CA GLY A 321 -2.22 -2.69 -16.28
C GLY A 321 -0.87 -2.02 -15.99
N ALA A 322 -0.40 -1.18 -16.91
CA ALA A 322 0.86 -0.44 -16.77
C ALA A 322 0.64 1.01 -16.30
N LYS A 323 0.11 1.18 -15.07
CA LYS A 323 -0.18 2.50 -14.47
C LYS A 323 0.65 2.78 -13.22
N ASP A 324 0.92 1.75 -12.43
CA ASP A 324 1.58 1.87 -11.13
C ASP A 324 3.00 1.28 -11.17
N LYS A 325 3.93 1.92 -10.44
CA LYS A 325 5.32 1.47 -10.29
C LYS A 325 5.36 0.15 -9.52
N LEU A 326 6.18 -0.80 -9.97
CA LEU A 326 6.37 -2.08 -9.28
C LEU A 326 7.67 -2.79 -9.68
N VAL A 327 8.05 -3.84 -8.97
CA VAL A 327 9.16 -4.72 -9.35
C VAL A 327 8.71 -6.17 -9.31
N VAL A 328 9.02 -6.96 -10.34
CA VAL A 328 8.69 -8.40 -10.39
C VAL A 328 9.95 -9.24 -10.29
N TYR A 329 9.87 -10.26 -9.45
CA TYR A 329 10.98 -11.16 -9.17
C TYR A 329 10.78 -12.54 -9.79
N HIS A 330 11.88 -13.10 -10.31
CA HIS A 330 11.99 -14.50 -10.66
C HIS A 330 12.74 -15.26 -9.56
N TYR A 331 12.27 -16.46 -9.20
CA TYR A 331 12.96 -17.32 -8.24
C TYR A 331 13.73 -18.43 -8.94
N GLN A 332 15.06 -18.39 -8.83
CA GLN A 332 15.97 -19.42 -9.33
C GLN A 332 17.09 -19.66 -8.30
N GLY A 333 16.77 -20.40 -7.23
CA GLY A 333 17.64 -20.57 -6.05
C GLY A 333 17.65 -19.36 -5.10
N ASN A 334 17.54 -18.16 -5.67
CA ASN A 334 17.28 -16.89 -4.99
C ASN A 334 16.33 -16.01 -5.81
N TYR A 335 15.86 -14.89 -5.24
CA TYR A 335 15.05 -13.90 -5.94
C TYR A 335 15.91 -12.93 -6.75
N ILE A 336 15.62 -12.82 -8.05
CA ILE A 336 16.26 -11.88 -8.98
C ILE A 336 15.19 -10.91 -9.50
N PRO A 337 15.40 -9.58 -9.39
CA PRO A 337 14.51 -8.62 -10.04
C PRO A 337 14.71 -8.72 -11.55
N VAL A 338 13.66 -9.10 -12.27
CA VAL A 338 13.71 -9.31 -13.73
C VAL A 338 12.85 -8.30 -14.49
N LEU A 339 11.88 -7.69 -13.81
CA LEU A 339 11.11 -6.54 -14.31
C LEU A 339 11.14 -5.45 -13.27
N ASP A 340 12.16 -4.61 -13.32
CA ASP A 340 12.18 -3.37 -12.54
C ASP A 340 11.39 -2.29 -13.27
N LEU A 341 10.16 -2.04 -12.82
CA LEU A 341 9.24 -0.98 -13.26
C LEU A 341 9.06 0.07 -12.14
N SER A 342 10.03 0.20 -11.24
CA SER A 342 9.96 1.15 -10.10
C SER A 342 10.07 2.62 -10.52
N THR A 343 10.37 2.89 -11.79
CA THR A 343 10.46 4.24 -12.36
C THR A 343 9.47 4.42 -13.51
N GLU A 344 8.99 5.65 -13.69
CA GLU A 344 8.09 6.02 -14.80
C GLU A 344 8.68 5.67 -16.17
N GLN A 345 10.00 5.85 -16.34
CA GLN A 345 10.68 5.51 -17.58
C GLN A 345 10.60 4.01 -17.83
N ASN A 346 10.93 3.18 -16.85
CA ASN A 346 10.89 1.72 -16.99
C ASN A 346 9.46 1.20 -17.20
N LEU A 347 8.48 1.78 -16.52
CA LEU A 347 7.07 1.43 -16.69
C LEU A 347 6.58 1.70 -18.12
N ARG A 348 7.04 2.78 -18.77
CA ARG A 348 6.69 3.07 -20.17
C ARG A 348 7.37 2.13 -21.17
N LEU A 349 8.56 1.62 -20.84
CA LEU A 349 9.33 0.75 -21.76
C LEU A 349 8.56 -0.49 -22.18
N ILE A 350 7.82 -1.14 -21.25
CA ILE A 350 7.08 -2.38 -21.56
C ILE A 350 5.95 -2.19 -22.58
N LYS A 351 5.50 -0.95 -22.83
CA LYS A 351 4.51 -0.62 -23.88
C LYS A 351 5.13 0.00 -25.13
N THR A 352 6.45 0.04 -25.24
CA THR A 352 7.13 0.55 -26.43
C THR A 352 6.90 -0.41 -27.59
N VAL A 353 6.43 0.11 -28.72
CA VAL A 353 6.08 -0.69 -29.91
C VAL A 353 7.20 -0.62 -30.94
N THR A 354 7.83 -1.77 -31.19
CA THR A 354 8.62 -2.01 -32.40
C THR A 354 7.67 -2.27 -33.57
N ARG A 355 7.83 -1.54 -34.68
CA ARG A 355 6.87 -1.57 -35.80
C ARG A 355 7.10 -2.67 -36.84
N PHE A 356 8.29 -3.26 -36.87
CA PHE A 356 8.70 -4.21 -37.92
C PHE A 356 9.29 -5.46 -37.27
N LYS A 357 9.01 -6.64 -37.83
CA LYS A 357 9.42 -7.94 -37.27
C LYS A 357 10.95 -8.09 -37.25
N GLU A 358 11.62 -7.54 -38.26
CA GLU A 358 13.08 -7.61 -38.44
C GLU A 358 13.83 -6.84 -37.35
N ALA A 359 13.19 -5.82 -36.76
CA ALA A 359 13.75 -4.97 -35.71
C ALA A 359 13.59 -5.56 -34.29
N LEU A 360 12.91 -6.70 -34.14
CA LEU A 360 12.89 -7.45 -32.88
C LEU A 360 14.29 -8.00 -32.59
N GLN A 361 14.73 -7.91 -31.35
CA GLN A 361 16.08 -8.27 -30.90
C GLN A 361 16.08 -9.57 -30.09
N GLU A 362 15.07 -9.76 -29.24
CA GLU A 362 15.01 -10.89 -28.31
C GLU A 362 14.12 -12.02 -28.86
N LEU A 363 13.06 -11.65 -29.57
CA LEU A 363 12.03 -12.56 -30.04
C LEU A 363 11.95 -12.62 -31.57
N THR A 364 11.42 -13.73 -32.06
CA THR A 364 10.95 -13.90 -33.43
C THR A 364 9.52 -14.43 -33.42
N CYS A 365 8.78 -14.22 -34.52
CA CYS A 365 7.44 -14.76 -34.65
C CYS A 365 7.18 -15.33 -36.06
N GLU A 366 6.43 -16.43 -36.09
CA GLU A 366 5.90 -17.03 -37.31
C GLU A 366 4.37 -16.97 -37.30
N VAL A 367 3.78 -16.65 -38.45
CA VAL A 367 2.33 -16.68 -38.65
C VAL A 367 1.99 -17.92 -39.47
N LEU A 368 1.19 -18.81 -38.89
CA LEU A 368 0.89 -20.12 -39.43
C LEU A 368 -0.61 -20.25 -39.67
N GLU A 369 -0.99 -21.01 -40.71
CA GLU A 369 -2.38 -21.39 -40.99
C GLU A 369 -3.34 -20.20 -41.19
N HIS A 370 -2.79 -19.02 -41.52
CA HIS A 370 -3.56 -17.80 -41.79
C HIS A 370 -4.29 -17.87 -43.14
N ASN A 371 -5.50 -17.34 -43.17
CA ASN A 371 -6.23 -16.98 -44.38
C ASN A 371 -7.11 -15.75 -44.08
N THR A 372 -7.57 -15.05 -45.12
CA THR A 372 -8.34 -13.78 -44.98
C THR A 372 -9.71 -13.94 -44.30
N ASN A 373 -10.20 -15.16 -44.09
CA ASN A 373 -11.48 -15.44 -43.44
C ASN A 373 -11.33 -15.74 -41.94
N LYS A 374 -10.10 -15.88 -41.43
CA LYS A 374 -9.82 -16.15 -40.02
C LYS A 374 -9.58 -14.85 -39.27
N ARG A 375 -10.40 -14.56 -38.26
CA ARG A 375 -10.31 -13.34 -37.43
C ARG A 375 -9.86 -13.58 -36.00
N LYS A 376 -9.65 -14.84 -35.63
CA LYS A 376 -9.13 -15.22 -34.31
C LYS A 376 -7.63 -15.49 -34.40
N ALA A 377 -6.85 -14.82 -33.56
CA ALA A 377 -5.43 -15.07 -33.42
C ALA A 377 -5.17 -15.99 -32.23
N ILE A 378 -4.35 -17.02 -32.43
CA ILE A 378 -3.90 -17.95 -31.40
C ILE A 378 -2.44 -17.62 -31.10
N LEU A 379 -2.19 -16.93 -30.00
CA LEU A 379 -0.84 -16.55 -29.57
C LEU A 379 -0.21 -17.67 -28.75
N ALA A 380 0.76 -18.36 -29.37
CA ALA A 380 1.52 -19.45 -28.79
C ALA A 380 2.93 -18.96 -28.40
N ILE A 381 3.16 -18.71 -27.10
CA ILE A 381 4.42 -18.14 -26.57
C ILE A 381 5.33 -19.25 -26.04
N ASP A 382 6.41 -19.56 -26.77
CA ASP A 382 7.33 -20.67 -26.49
C ASP A 382 8.71 -20.19 -26.00
N LEU A 383 8.76 -19.74 -24.75
CA LEU A 383 9.93 -19.13 -24.11
C LEU A 383 10.49 -19.97 -22.94
N ALA A 384 9.98 -21.18 -22.74
CA ALA A 384 10.40 -22.13 -21.71
C ALA A 384 10.66 -23.51 -22.31
N SER A 385 11.15 -24.46 -21.51
CA SER A 385 11.76 -25.69 -22.04
C SER A 385 10.77 -26.69 -22.66
N HIS A 386 9.48 -26.44 -22.56
CA HIS A 386 8.43 -27.28 -23.11
C HIS A 386 7.85 -26.63 -24.37
N THR A 387 8.03 -27.29 -25.51
CA THR A 387 7.48 -26.84 -26.78
C THR A 387 5.96 -26.99 -26.78
N LEU A 388 5.24 -25.90 -27.06
CA LEU A 388 3.76 -25.90 -27.01
C LEU A 388 3.07 -26.04 -28.36
N LEU A 389 3.79 -25.81 -29.48
CA LEU A 389 3.16 -25.61 -30.79
C LEU A 389 2.32 -26.81 -31.24
N SER A 390 2.80 -28.05 -31.03
CA SER A 390 2.06 -29.26 -31.43
C SER A 390 0.75 -29.38 -30.65
N SER A 391 0.80 -29.29 -29.33
CA SER A 391 -0.36 -29.38 -28.44
C SER A 391 -1.37 -28.26 -28.71
N VAL A 392 -0.89 -27.05 -29.00
CA VAL A 392 -1.76 -25.92 -29.36
C VAL A 392 -2.40 -26.12 -30.74
N ARG A 393 -1.67 -26.64 -31.73
CA ARG A 393 -2.26 -26.99 -33.03
C ARG A 393 -3.35 -28.04 -32.91
N GLU A 394 -3.14 -29.07 -32.11
CA GLU A 394 -4.15 -30.11 -31.86
C GLU A 394 -5.39 -29.51 -31.18
N TYR A 395 -5.20 -28.73 -30.12
CA TYR A 395 -6.30 -28.05 -29.44
C TYR A 395 -7.07 -27.10 -30.37
N ALA A 396 -6.36 -26.31 -31.17
CA ALA A 396 -6.93 -25.33 -32.09
C ALA A 396 -7.80 -25.96 -33.17
N LYS A 397 -7.40 -27.11 -33.73
CA LYS A 397 -8.20 -27.83 -34.73
C LYS A 397 -9.58 -28.22 -34.21
N GLU A 398 -9.67 -28.60 -32.94
CA GLU A 398 -10.91 -29.06 -32.32
C GLU A 398 -11.74 -27.89 -31.75
N ASN A 399 -11.09 -26.87 -31.17
CA ASN A 399 -11.77 -25.87 -30.34
C ASN A 399 -11.76 -24.45 -30.93
N ILE A 400 -10.86 -24.15 -31.87
CA ILE A 400 -10.68 -22.82 -32.50
C ILE A 400 -10.39 -22.98 -34.01
N PRO A 401 -11.26 -23.67 -34.78
CA PRO A 401 -10.97 -24.04 -36.18
C PRO A 401 -10.84 -22.83 -37.13
N ASP A 402 -11.41 -21.69 -36.75
CA ASP A 402 -11.34 -20.41 -37.44
C ASP A 402 -10.18 -19.51 -36.97
N GLY A 403 -9.25 -20.05 -36.18
CA GLY A 403 -8.06 -19.35 -35.70
C GLY A 403 -6.82 -19.57 -36.58
N PHE A 404 -5.92 -18.58 -36.60
CA PHE A 404 -4.56 -18.72 -37.13
C PHE A 404 -3.54 -18.57 -36.00
N ILE A 405 -2.36 -19.17 -36.14
CA ILE A 405 -1.39 -19.24 -35.03
C ILE A 405 -0.30 -18.19 -35.21
N ILE A 406 -0.04 -17.44 -34.14
CA ILE A 406 1.13 -16.58 -33.95
C ILE A 406 2.07 -17.35 -33.03
N HIS A 407 3.10 -17.96 -33.59
CA HIS A 407 4.09 -18.70 -32.83
C HIS A 407 5.26 -17.78 -32.48
N VAL A 408 5.49 -17.56 -31.19
CA VAL A 408 6.54 -16.67 -30.68
C VAL A 408 7.63 -17.48 -30.01
N MET A 409 8.88 -17.22 -30.39
CA MET A 409 10.07 -17.96 -29.95
C MET A 409 11.23 -17.00 -29.65
N PRO A 410 12.26 -17.42 -28.89
CA PRO A 410 13.51 -16.67 -28.78
C PRO A 410 14.21 -16.57 -30.14
N LYS A 411 14.83 -15.41 -30.44
CA LYS A 411 15.54 -15.19 -31.70
C LYS A 411 16.85 -15.99 -31.78
N ASN A 412 17.55 -16.16 -30.66
CA ASN A 412 18.76 -17.00 -30.57
C ASN A 412 18.42 -18.43 -30.17
N MET A 413 18.48 -19.36 -31.13
CA MET A 413 18.10 -20.78 -30.95
C MET A 413 19.06 -21.61 -30.07
N GLU A 414 20.28 -21.14 -29.79
CA GLU A 414 21.16 -21.80 -28.80
C GLU A 414 20.58 -21.75 -27.37
N ALA A 415 19.64 -20.84 -27.14
CA ALA A 415 18.82 -20.73 -25.93
C ALA A 415 17.45 -21.43 -26.09
N SER A 416 17.32 -22.43 -26.97
CA SER A 416 16.05 -23.14 -27.18
C SER A 416 15.44 -23.59 -25.86
N GLY A 417 14.30 -22.99 -25.52
CA GLY A 417 13.55 -23.29 -24.32
C GLY A 417 14.04 -22.67 -23.01
N ASN A 418 14.97 -21.72 -22.99
CA ASN A 418 15.29 -20.96 -21.77
C ASN A 418 15.73 -19.52 -22.07
N ILE A 419 14.90 -18.55 -21.70
CA ILE A 419 15.29 -17.13 -21.71
C ILE A 419 16.43 -16.91 -20.69
N PRO A 420 17.55 -16.26 -21.07
CA PRO A 420 18.61 -15.91 -20.14
C PRO A 420 18.10 -15.06 -18.98
N LEU A 421 18.61 -15.33 -17.79
CA LEU A 421 18.28 -14.54 -16.61
C LEU A 421 18.83 -13.11 -16.78
N GLY A 422 17.98 -12.10 -16.62
CA GLY A 422 18.36 -10.71 -16.82
C GLY A 422 17.16 -9.77 -16.77
N ASP A 423 17.30 -8.63 -17.45
CA ASP A 423 16.22 -7.66 -17.60
C ASP A 423 15.26 -8.09 -18.70
N TRP A 424 14.03 -8.45 -18.32
CA TRP A 424 13.02 -8.98 -19.23
C TRP A 424 12.07 -7.89 -19.77
N LYS A 425 12.31 -6.60 -19.47
CA LYS A 425 11.50 -5.49 -20.00
C LYS A 425 11.43 -5.50 -21.52
N LYS A 426 12.55 -5.78 -22.20
CA LYS A 426 12.63 -5.83 -23.66
C LYS A 426 11.79 -6.96 -24.25
N ILE A 427 11.86 -8.16 -23.65
CA ILE A 427 11.06 -9.32 -24.05
C ILE A 427 9.56 -9.00 -23.93
N VAL A 428 9.14 -8.39 -22.82
CA VAL A 428 7.75 -7.98 -22.61
C VAL A 428 7.30 -6.96 -23.67
N SER A 429 8.13 -5.94 -23.94
CA SER A 429 7.85 -4.95 -24.99
C SER A 429 7.75 -5.57 -26.39
N GLU A 430 8.57 -6.58 -26.68
CA GLU A 430 8.51 -7.29 -27.96
C GLU A 430 7.29 -8.21 -28.08
N LEU A 431 6.87 -8.88 -27.00
CA LEU A 431 5.60 -9.60 -26.98
C LEU A 431 4.43 -8.67 -27.30
N PHE A 432 4.38 -7.51 -26.64
CA PHE A 432 3.38 -6.48 -26.95
C PHE A 432 3.48 -6.03 -28.41
N SER A 433 4.68 -5.74 -28.90
CA SER A 433 4.91 -5.33 -30.29
C SER A 433 4.42 -6.37 -31.31
N ILE A 434 4.69 -7.65 -31.08
CA ILE A 434 4.24 -8.75 -31.95
C ILE A 434 2.72 -8.75 -32.09
N THR A 435 1.98 -8.55 -30.98
CA THR A 435 0.50 -8.48 -31.05
C THR A 435 0.04 -7.35 -31.97
N GLN A 436 0.70 -6.19 -31.92
CA GLN A 436 0.36 -5.01 -32.73
C GLN A 436 0.76 -5.19 -34.19
N ILE A 437 1.98 -5.69 -34.45
CA ILE A 437 2.47 -5.99 -35.80
C ILE A 437 1.51 -6.95 -36.50
N VAL A 438 1.22 -8.09 -35.86
CA VAL A 438 0.34 -9.09 -36.48
C VAL A 438 -1.09 -8.57 -36.65
N ARG A 439 -1.59 -7.75 -35.71
CA ARG A 439 -2.92 -7.13 -35.84
C ARG A 439 -2.98 -6.18 -37.04
N ASN A 440 -1.91 -5.46 -37.32
CA ASN A 440 -1.83 -4.57 -38.47
C ASN A 440 -1.67 -5.33 -39.78
N ASP A 441 -0.83 -6.37 -39.80
CA ASP A 441 -0.49 -7.12 -41.01
C ASP A 441 -1.59 -8.10 -41.45
N PHE A 442 -2.24 -8.76 -40.49
CA PHE A 442 -3.16 -9.88 -40.76
C PHE A 442 -4.59 -9.62 -40.29
N TYR A 443 -4.79 -8.65 -39.39
CA TYR A 443 -6.06 -8.33 -38.73
C TYR A 443 -6.65 -9.49 -37.91
N TYR A 444 -6.95 -9.20 -36.64
CA TYR A 444 -7.76 -10.08 -35.78
C TYR A 444 -8.57 -9.23 -34.81
N ASP A 445 -9.73 -9.76 -34.42
CA ASP A 445 -10.63 -9.14 -33.44
C ASP A 445 -10.75 -9.93 -32.13
N GLU A 446 -10.24 -11.17 -32.07
CA GLU A 446 -10.18 -12.00 -30.85
C GLU A 446 -8.80 -12.65 -30.68
N LEU A 447 -8.31 -12.74 -29.43
CA LEU A 447 -6.98 -13.27 -29.09
C LEU A 447 -7.04 -14.45 -28.09
N HIS A 448 -6.54 -15.61 -28.48
CA HIS A 448 -6.43 -16.81 -27.63
C HIS A 448 -4.99 -17.04 -27.21
N ILE A 449 -4.68 -16.96 -25.93
CA ILE A 449 -3.29 -16.93 -25.43
C ILE A 449 -2.92 -18.24 -24.74
N PHE A 450 -1.86 -18.87 -25.24
CA PHE A 450 -1.25 -20.09 -24.71
C PHE A 450 0.20 -19.82 -24.31
N LEU A 451 0.57 -20.18 -23.08
CA LEU A 451 1.82 -19.76 -22.46
C LEU A 451 2.72 -20.96 -22.11
N SER A 452 3.94 -20.94 -22.62
CA SER A 452 5.10 -21.68 -22.08
C SER A 452 6.21 -20.66 -21.83
N CYS A 453 6.14 -19.92 -20.72
CA CYS A 453 7.10 -18.87 -20.41
C CYS A 453 7.30 -18.67 -18.90
N PRO A 454 8.39 -18.02 -18.47
CA PRO A 454 8.57 -17.58 -17.09
C PRO A 454 7.41 -16.69 -16.60
N VAL A 455 6.96 -16.96 -15.37
CA VAL A 455 5.82 -16.26 -14.73
C VAL A 455 5.95 -14.73 -14.76
N PRO A 456 7.11 -14.11 -14.49
CA PRO A 456 7.25 -12.66 -14.61
C PRO A 456 7.04 -12.12 -16.03
N ILE A 457 7.45 -12.85 -17.07
CA ILE A 457 7.21 -12.45 -18.47
C ILE A 457 5.71 -12.45 -18.76
N ALA A 458 4.98 -13.49 -18.33
CA ALA A 458 3.53 -13.55 -18.47
C ALA A 458 2.85 -12.36 -17.76
N PHE A 459 3.26 -12.05 -16.53
CA PHE A 459 2.75 -10.90 -15.78
C PHE A 459 3.00 -9.58 -16.50
N GLY A 460 4.25 -9.31 -16.90
CA GLY A 460 4.61 -8.07 -17.58
C GLY A 460 3.91 -7.92 -18.94
N PHE A 461 3.75 -9.02 -19.69
CA PHE A 461 2.99 -9.01 -20.94
C PHE A 461 1.52 -8.67 -20.69
N GLY A 462 0.92 -9.20 -19.63
CA GLY A 462 -0.45 -8.84 -19.23
C GLY A 462 -0.60 -7.35 -18.94
N MET A 463 0.34 -6.77 -18.18
CA MET A 463 0.35 -5.33 -17.90
C MET A 463 0.45 -4.48 -19.18
N ALA A 464 1.26 -4.91 -20.14
CA ALA A 464 1.46 -4.19 -21.40
C ALA A 464 0.24 -4.30 -22.32
N LEU A 465 -0.37 -5.50 -22.39
CA LEU A 465 -1.52 -5.81 -23.24
C LEU A 465 -2.79 -5.11 -22.77
N GLY A 466 -3.09 -5.16 -21.46
CA GLY A 466 -4.36 -4.68 -20.91
C GLY A 466 -5.56 -5.39 -21.53
N ASP A 467 -6.65 -4.64 -21.75
CA ASP A 467 -7.93 -5.07 -22.33
C ASP A 467 -8.09 -4.71 -23.81
N PHE A 468 -6.98 -4.47 -24.52
CA PHE A 468 -6.98 -3.93 -25.87
C PHE A 468 -7.65 -4.83 -26.93
N VAL A 469 -7.68 -6.15 -26.68
CA VAL A 469 -8.32 -7.15 -27.56
C VAL A 469 -9.10 -8.13 -26.70
N PRO A 470 -10.40 -8.40 -27.01
CA PRO A 470 -11.15 -9.46 -26.35
C PRO A 470 -10.50 -10.82 -26.60
N GLY A 471 -10.69 -11.77 -25.69
CA GLY A 471 -10.07 -13.07 -25.88
C GLY A 471 -10.03 -13.94 -24.64
N LYS A 472 -9.31 -15.07 -24.75
CA LYS A 472 -9.23 -16.09 -23.71
C LYS A 472 -7.80 -16.46 -23.37
N ILE A 473 -7.53 -16.70 -22.10
CA ILE A 473 -6.25 -17.18 -21.59
C ILE A 473 -6.42 -18.65 -21.21
N TYR A 474 -5.50 -19.47 -21.70
CA TYR A 474 -5.53 -20.92 -21.50
C TYR A 474 -4.46 -21.36 -20.51
N ASN A 475 -4.84 -22.27 -19.61
CA ASN A 475 -3.90 -22.94 -18.72
C ASN A 475 -3.80 -24.42 -19.09
N TYR A 476 -2.58 -24.96 -19.09
CA TYR A 476 -2.37 -26.41 -19.26
C TYR A 476 -2.51 -27.11 -17.91
N PHE A 477 -3.46 -28.03 -17.81
CA PHE A 477 -3.61 -28.89 -16.65
C PHE A 477 -2.98 -30.25 -16.96
N LYS A 478 -2.10 -30.73 -16.07
CA LYS A 478 -1.38 -32.01 -16.25
C LYS A 478 -2.27 -33.26 -16.17
N GLY A 479 -3.57 -33.10 -15.96
CA GLY A 479 -4.49 -34.20 -15.75
C GLY A 479 -4.28 -34.91 -14.40
N GLY A 480 -5.15 -35.86 -14.10
CA GLY A 480 -5.08 -36.69 -12.90
C GLY A 480 -5.52 -38.12 -13.22
N LYS A 481 -5.76 -38.95 -12.19
CA LYS A 481 -6.24 -40.34 -12.40
C LYS A 481 -7.58 -40.41 -13.16
N THR A 482 -8.38 -39.35 -13.13
CA THR A 482 -9.75 -39.30 -13.68
C THR A 482 -9.99 -38.20 -14.72
N LYS A 483 -9.05 -37.27 -14.92
CA LYS A 483 -9.15 -36.18 -15.93
C LYS A 483 -7.96 -36.25 -16.88
N LYS A 484 -8.22 -36.15 -18.19
CA LYS A 484 -7.16 -36.04 -19.20
C LYS A 484 -6.40 -34.72 -19.04
N ALA A 485 -5.12 -34.75 -19.35
CA ALA A 485 -4.32 -33.53 -19.45
C ALA A 485 -4.75 -32.71 -20.67
N GLY A 486 -4.64 -31.39 -20.60
CA GLY A 486 -5.03 -30.53 -21.71
C GLY A 486 -5.11 -29.06 -21.34
N TYR A 487 -5.27 -28.24 -22.38
CA TYR A 487 -5.55 -26.81 -22.23
C TYR A 487 -7.02 -26.57 -21.92
N ILE A 488 -7.26 -25.67 -20.98
CA ILE A 488 -8.59 -25.24 -20.59
C ILE A 488 -8.59 -23.70 -20.56
N PRO A 489 -9.60 -23.03 -21.14
CA PRO A 489 -9.76 -21.59 -20.97
C PRO A 489 -10.09 -21.31 -19.50
N VAL A 490 -9.24 -20.53 -18.83
CA VAL A 490 -9.41 -20.21 -17.40
C VAL A 490 -9.80 -18.76 -17.14
N LEU A 491 -9.63 -17.89 -18.14
CA LEU A 491 -9.97 -16.48 -18.06
C LEU A 491 -10.43 -15.95 -19.43
N ASP A 492 -11.43 -15.08 -19.41
CA ASP A 492 -11.85 -14.20 -20.49
C ASP A 492 -11.35 -12.78 -20.21
N ILE A 493 -10.55 -12.21 -21.14
CA ILE A 493 -9.93 -10.90 -21.01
C ILE A 493 -10.96 -9.80 -20.77
N ASN A 494 -12.18 -9.93 -21.33
CA ASN A 494 -13.24 -8.92 -21.19
C ASN A 494 -13.91 -8.93 -19.82
N GLU A 495 -13.78 -10.03 -19.08
CA GLU A 495 -14.41 -10.22 -17.78
C GLU A 495 -13.44 -9.94 -16.63
N ILE A 496 -12.12 -9.96 -16.87
CA ILE A 496 -11.08 -9.70 -15.85
C ILE A 496 -11.17 -8.27 -15.24
N LEU A 497 -11.75 -7.31 -15.98
CA LEU A 497 -11.86 -5.90 -15.56
C LEU A 497 -13.28 -5.48 -15.14
N ARG A 498 -14.24 -6.41 -15.06
CA ARG A 498 -15.59 -6.16 -14.58
C ARG A 498 -15.72 -6.55 -13.11
#